data_AF-A0A7C2EDY5-F1
#
_entry.id   AF-A0A7C2EDY5-F1
#
_cell.length_a   1.000
_cell.length_b   1.000
_cell.length_c   1.000
_cell.angle_alpha   90.00
_cell.angle_beta   90.00
_cell.angle_gamma   90.00
#
_symmetry.space_group_name_H-M   'P 1'
#
loop_
_entity.id
_entity.type
_entity.pdbx_description
1 polymer ?
#
loop_
_entity_poly.entity_id
_entity_poly.type
_entity_poly.pdbx_seq_one_letter_code
_entity_poly.pdbx_strand_id
1 'polypeptide(L)'
;MKTREYLAIKRRIDDFELSEQLTRTKLMQGARAGDVRALTLLRERYGLRLPIVEDTLKVALPWKPNHGHHKNGKNGNHKNGNNRN
;
A
#
# COMPACT_ATOMS: atom_id res chain seq x y z
N MET A 1 -45.17 2.74 -10.08
CA MET A 1 -43.98 3.36 -9.46
C MET A 1 -43.88 4.79 -9.96
N LYS A 2 -43.86 5.81 -9.08
CA LYS A 2 -43.88 7.23 -9.48
C LYS A 2 -42.51 7.60 -10.08
N THR A 3 -42.45 7.79 -11.40
CA THR A 3 -41.23 7.98 -12.21
C THR A 3 -40.27 9.05 -11.68
N ARG A 4 -40.78 10.09 -11.00
CA ARG A 4 -39.97 11.19 -10.44
C ARG A 4 -39.10 10.76 -9.25
N GLU A 5 -39.62 9.91 -8.37
CA GLU A 5 -38.86 9.40 -7.21
C GLU A 5 -37.73 8.47 -7.68
N TYR A 6 -38.03 7.61 -8.66
CA TYR A 6 -37.04 6.76 -9.30
C TYR A 6 -35.91 7.56 -9.93
N LEU A 7 -36.23 8.60 -10.72
CA LEU A 7 -35.21 9.45 -11.36
C LEU A 7 -34.36 10.21 -10.34
N ALA A 8 -34.94 10.67 -9.23
CA ALA A 8 -34.19 11.33 -8.17
C ALA A 8 -33.21 10.37 -7.47
N ILE A 9 -33.63 9.12 -7.20
CA ILE A 9 -32.75 8.09 -6.64
C ILE A 9 -31.64 7.75 -7.62
N LYS A 10 -31.96 7.53 -8.90
CA LYS A 10 -30.98 7.22 -9.94
C LYS A 10 -29.90 8.30 -10.03
N ARG A 11 -30.30 9.58 -10.08
CA ARG A 11 -29.35 10.70 -10.12
C ARG A 11 -28.43 10.73 -8.89
N ARG A 12 -28.95 10.44 -7.70
CA ARG A 12 -28.12 10.38 -6.47
C ARG A 12 -27.10 9.24 -6.52
N ILE A 13 -27.46 8.10 -7.11
CA ILE A 13 -26.54 6.99 -7.32
C ILE A 13 -25.45 7.40 -8.31
N ASP A 14 -25.81 7.98 -9.44
CA ASP A 14 -24.87 8.45 -10.46
C ASP A 14 -23.88 9.49 -9.88
N ASP A 15 -24.39 10.46 -9.12
CA ASP A 15 -23.57 11.49 -8.45
C ASP A 15 -22.61 10.87 -7.41
N PHE A 16 -23.08 9.85 -6.67
CA PHE A 16 -22.25 9.12 -5.71
C PHE A 16 -21.14 8.33 -6.41
N GLU A 17 -21.46 7.58 -7.45
CA GLU A 17 -20.48 6.81 -8.23
C GLU A 17 -19.41 7.72 -8.85
N LEU A 18 -19.81 8.87 -9.39
CA LEU A 18 -18.88 9.87 -9.91
C LEU A 18 -17.96 10.40 -8.81
N SER A 19 -18.50 10.71 -7.63
CA SER A 19 -17.71 11.22 -6.50
C SER A 19 -16.68 10.18 -6.01
N GLU A 20 -17.04 8.90 -5.99
CA GLU A 20 -16.15 7.80 -5.63
C GLU A 20 -15.05 7.61 -6.66
N GLN A 21 -15.37 7.69 -7.96
CA GLN A 21 -14.37 7.61 -9.04
C GLN A 21 -13.36 8.76 -8.97
N LEU A 22 -13.82 9.98 -8.72
CA LEU A 22 -12.95 11.15 -8.57
C LEU A 22 -12.05 11.03 -7.33
N THR A 23 -12.60 10.57 -6.22
CA THR A 23 -11.83 10.33 -4.98
C THR A 23 -10.73 9.29 -5.21
N ARG A 24 -11.08 8.15 -5.80
CA ARG A 24 -10.11 7.11 -6.16
C ARG A 24 -9.03 7.63 -7.11
N THR A 25 -9.39 8.44 -8.09
CA THR A 25 -8.45 9.04 -9.04
C THR A 25 -7.45 9.97 -8.36
N LYS A 26 -7.92 10.83 -7.44
CA LYS A 26 -7.04 11.71 -6.65
C LYS A 26 -6.08 10.92 -5.77
N LEU A 27 -6.60 9.87 -5.11
CA LEU A 27 -5.76 8.97 -4.30
C LEU A 27 -4.72 8.25 -5.16
N MET A 28 -5.07 7.82 -6.38
CA MET A 28 -4.12 7.23 -7.32
C MET A 28 -2.98 8.19 -7.69
N GLN A 29 -3.30 9.45 -7.97
CA GLN A 29 -2.31 10.47 -8.31
C GLN A 29 -1.38 10.75 -7.13
N GLY A 30 -1.94 10.98 -5.94
CA GLY A 30 -1.14 11.19 -4.72
C GLY A 30 -0.27 9.99 -4.38
N ALA A 31 -0.82 8.78 -4.47
CA ALA A 31 -0.07 7.54 -4.23
C ALA A 31 1.12 7.42 -5.19
N ARG A 32 0.93 7.67 -6.50
CA ARG A 32 2.02 7.65 -7.48
C ARG A 32 3.10 8.70 -7.23
N ALA A 33 2.74 9.82 -6.61
CA ALA A 33 3.69 10.85 -6.17
C ALA A 33 4.40 10.51 -4.84
N GLY A 34 4.09 9.35 -4.23
CA GLY A 34 4.69 8.91 -2.96
C GLY A 34 3.97 9.40 -1.71
N ASP A 35 2.75 9.94 -1.82
CA ASP A 35 1.95 10.28 -0.64
C ASP A 35 1.51 9.02 0.10
N VAL A 36 2.08 8.83 1.28
CA VAL A 36 1.80 7.70 2.18
C VAL A 36 0.34 7.67 2.60
N ARG A 37 -0.29 8.83 2.87
CA ARG A 37 -1.70 8.87 3.27
C ARG A 37 -2.59 8.43 2.13
N ALA A 38 -2.28 8.86 0.91
CA ALA A 38 -2.99 8.44 -0.28
C ALA A 38 -2.86 6.93 -0.52
N LEU A 39 -1.65 6.37 -0.37
CA LEU A 39 -1.40 4.92 -0.42
C LEU A 39 -2.19 4.14 0.64
N THR A 40 -2.21 4.63 1.88
CA THR A 40 -2.96 4.00 2.98
C THR A 40 -4.45 3.98 2.69
N LEU A 41 -5.04 5.12 2.35
CA LEU A 41 -6.47 5.22 2.04
C LEU A 41 -6.85 4.36 0.83
N LEU A 42 -5.98 4.30 -0.17
CA LEU A 42 -6.21 3.48 -1.35
C LEU A 42 -6.25 1.99 -1.01
N ARG A 43 -5.34 1.53 -0.13
CA ARG A 43 -5.32 0.16 0.36
C ARG A 43 -6.53 -0.15 1.24
N GLU A 44 -6.84 0.71 2.20
CA GLU A 44 -7.90 0.48 3.19
C GLU A 44 -9.30 0.55 2.58
N ARG A 45 -9.57 1.53 1.71
CA ARG A 45 -10.90 1.75 1.14
C ARG A 45 -11.16 0.97 -0.13
N TYR A 46 -10.13 0.78 -0.96
CA TYR A 46 -10.28 0.18 -2.29
C TYR A 46 -9.55 -1.15 -2.45
N GLY A 47 -8.75 -1.59 -1.47
CA GLY A 47 -7.97 -2.84 -1.56
C GLY A 47 -6.84 -2.79 -2.59
N LEU A 48 -6.47 -1.61 -3.09
CA LEU A 48 -5.49 -1.48 -4.17
C LEU A 48 -4.10 -1.22 -3.61
N ARG A 49 -3.10 -1.79 -4.29
CA ARG A 49 -1.69 -1.66 -3.93
C ARG A 49 -0.87 -1.16 -5.11
N LEU A 50 0.22 -0.47 -4.79
CA LEU A 50 1.19 0.04 -5.77
C LEU A 50 2.58 -0.45 -5.39
N PRO A 51 2.90 -1.74 -5.62
CA PRO A 51 4.13 -2.35 -5.11
C PRO A 51 5.40 -1.57 -5.48
N ILE A 52 5.50 -1.10 -6.73
CA ILE A 52 6.64 -0.32 -7.21
C ILE A 52 6.83 0.94 -6.35
N VAL A 53 5.76 1.71 -6.11
CA VAL A 53 5.84 2.91 -5.28
C VAL A 53 6.17 2.52 -3.83
N GLU A 54 5.47 1.53 -3.29
CA GLU A 54 5.66 1.02 -1.94
C GLU A 54 7.10 0.52 -1.67
N ASP A 55 7.80 0.02 -2.69
CA ASP A 55 9.19 -0.43 -2.61
C ASP A 55 10.18 0.74 -2.76
N THR A 56 9.84 1.77 -3.54
CA THR A 56 10.69 2.98 -3.67
C THR A 56 10.61 3.91 -2.46
N LEU A 57 9.55 3.81 -1.66
CA LEU A 57 9.37 4.61 -0.46
C LEU A 57 10.36 4.19 0.62
N LYS A 58 11.16 5.16 1.09
CA LYS A 58 12.11 4.97 2.20
C LYS A 58 11.45 5.00 3.59
N VAL A 59 10.13 5.15 3.64
CA VAL A 59 9.35 5.26 4.87
C VAL A 59 8.72 3.92 5.21
N ALA A 60 8.60 3.65 6.50
CA ALA A 60 7.89 2.47 6.97
C ALA A 60 6.40 2.58 6.61
N LEU A 61 5.90 1.58 5.89
CA LEU A 61 4.48 1.46 5.61
C LEU A 61 3.83 0.62 6.72
N PRO A 62 2.64 0.99 7.23
CA PRO A 62 1.99 0.28 8.34
C PRO A 62 1.76 -1.22 8.11
N TRP A 63 1.75 -1.64 6.85
CA TRP A 63 1.52 -3.02 6.42
C TRP A 63 2.75 -3.73 5.89
N LYS A 64 3.90 -3.06 5.77
CA LYS A 64 5.16 -3.72 5.41
C LYS A 64 5.97 -3.94 6.68
N PRO A 65 6.40 -5.17 6.97
CA PRO A 65 7.38 -5.38 8.01
C PRO A 65 8.63 -4.57 7.66
N ASN A 66 9.15 -3.83 8.65
CA ASN A 66 10.40 -3.11 8.49
C ASN A 66 11.50 -4.18 8.40
N HIS A 67 11.82 -4.64 7.18
CA HIS A 67 12.92 -5.56 6.95
C HIS A 67 14.21 -4.80 7.21
N GLY A 68 14.56 -4.67 8.49
CA GLY A 68 15.87 -4.24 8.91
C GLY A 68 16.90 -5.10 8.18
N HIS A 69 17.86 -4.42 7.54
CA HIS A 69 19.07 -5.03 6.99
C HIS A 69 19.61 -6.07 7.98
N HIS A 70 19.37 -7.36 7.70
CA HIS A 70 19.93 -8.44 8.48
C HIS A 70 21.44 -8.43 8.19
N LYS A 71 22.22 -7.84 9.10
CA LYS A 71 23.68 -7.90 9.04
C LYS A 71 24.08 -9.37 9.01
N ASN A 72 24.73 -9.78 7.93
CA ASN A 72 25.39 -11.08 7.84
C ASN A 72 26.35 -11.22 9.04
N GLY A 73 25.99 -12.07 9.99
CA GLY A 73 26.89 -12.54 11.03
C GLY A 73 28.06 -13.24 10.35
N LYS A 74 29.25 -12.68 10.49
CA LYS A 74 30.50 -13.33 10.10
C LYS A 74 30.59 -14.68 10.82
N ASN A 75 30.58 -15.76 10.06
CA ASN A 75 30.89 -17.11 10.54
C ASN A 75 32.33 -17.15 11.06
N GLY A 76 32.49 -16.93 12.37
CA GLY A 76 33.72 -17.26 13.09
C GLY A 76 33.66 -18.72 13.52
N ASN A 77 34.07 -19.64 12.66
CA ASN A 77 34.39 -21.00 13.09
C ASN A 77 35.89 -21.25 12.90
N HIS A 78 36.69 -20.67 13.81
CA HIS A 78 38.04 -21.16 14.07
C HIS A 78 37.92 -22.30 15.08
N LYS A 79 38.22 -23.53 14.63
CA LYS A 79 38.88 -24.59 15.41
C LYS A 79 39.13 -25.77 14.47
N ASN A 80 40.35 -25.84 13.94
CA ASN A 80 40.86 -27.10 13.38
C ASN A 80 42.29 -27.33 13.86
N GLY A 81 42.48 -28.48 14.50
CA GLY A 81 43.71 -29.28 14.45
C GLY A 81 44.89 -28.82 15.30
N ASN A 82 45.10 -29.52 16.42
CA ASN A 82 46.39 -30.01 16.95
C ASN A 82 46.15 -30.45 18.41
N ASN A 83 46.61 -31.58 18.92
CA ASN A 83 47.75 -32.42 18.57
C ASN A 83 47.55 -33.79 19.25
N ARG A 84 47.79 -34.89 18.54
CA ARG A 84 48.05 -36.20 19.16
C ARG A 84 49.52 -36.52 18.90
N ASN A 85 50.32 -36.55 19.96
CA ASN A 85 51.42 -37.49 20.11
C ASN A 85 51.68 -37.70 21.60
#